data_AF-A0AAN8KTA1-F1
#
_entry.id   AF-A0AAN8KTA1-F1
#
_cell.length_a   1.000
_cell.length_b   1.000
_cell.length_c   1.000
_cell.angle_alpha   90.00
_cell.angle_beta   90.00
_cell.angle_gamma   90.00
#
_symmetry.space_group_name_H-M   'P 1'
#
loop_
_entity.id
_entity.type
_entity.pdbx_description
1 polymer ?
#
loop_
_entity_poly.entity_id
_entity_poly.type
_entity_poly.pdbx_seq_one_letter_code
_entity_poly.pdbx_strand_id
1 'polypeptide(L)'
;MRYTERGVKSWCVPNLGSVTESTCTITSLNTWSSGVFWCESGSGEYSNAVNITVNDGDVILESPVHPVTEGDSLTLSCTFRYQETNPNPKANFYKDGVLIKNETTGEMTIPT
;
A
#
# COMPACT_ATOMS: atom_id res chain seq x y z
N MET A 1 -7.43 -15.50 4.39
CA MET A 1 -8.01 -15.68 3.03
C MET A 1 -7.62 -14.51 2.14
N ARG A 2 -7.56 -14.73 0.82
CA ARG A 2 -7.27 -13.72 -0.18
C ARG A 2 -8.16 -13.92 -1.42
N TYR A 3 -8.60 -12.82 -2.03
CA TYR A 3 -9.25 -12.78 -3.34
C TYR A 3 -8.51 -11.79 -4.24
N THR A 4 -8.04 -12.27 -5.39
CA THR A 4 -7.33 -11.44 -6.37
C THR A 4 -8.30 -10.84 -7.38
N GLU A 5 -7.85 -9.83 -8.13
CA GLU A 5 -8.64 -9.25 -9.24
C GLU A 5 -9.00 -10.27 -10.32
N ARG A 6 -8.22 -11.36 -10.47
CA ARG A 6 -8.54 -12.47 -11.39
C ARG A 6 -9.53 -13.48 -10.80
N GLY A 7 -10.14 -13.18 -9.65
CA GLY A 7 -11.25 -13.93 -9.06
C GLY A 7 -10.86 -15.22 -8.33
N VAL A 8 -9.59 -15.38 -7.95
CA VAL A 8 -9.09 -16.62 -7.34
C VAL A 8 -9.08 -16.51 -5.81
N LYS A 9 -9.93 -17.29 -5.11
CA LYS A 9 -9.91 -17.43 -3.64
C LYS A 9 -8.74 -18.34 -3.21
N SER A 10 -7.87 -17.88 -2.33
CA SER A 10 -6.78 -18.70 -1.77
C SER A 10 -6.57 -18.51 -0.26
N TRP A 11 -6.05 -19.57 0.39
CA TRP A 11 -5.75 -19.62 1.82
C TRP A 11 -4.36 -19.03 2.10
N CYS A 12 -4.19 -17.73 1.85
CA CYS A 12 -2.90 -17.03 1.72
C CYS A 12 -2.26 -17.18 0.33
N VAL A 13 -1.22 -16.39 0.06
CA VAL A 13 -0.49 -16.43 -1.21
C VAL A 13 0.24 -17.78 -1.28
N PRO A 14 -0.15 -18.70 -2.18
CA PRO A 14 0.43 -20.04 -2.21
C PRO A 14 1.94 -19.96 -2.49
N ASN A 15 2.75 -20.73 -1.76
CA ASN A 15 4.21 -20.87 -1.93
C ASN A 15 5.07 -19.65 -1.58
N LEU A 16 4.50 -18.59 -0.98
CA LEU A 16 5.20 -17.33 -0.74
C LEU A 16 5.15 -16.87 0.73
N GLY A 17 4.82 -17.78 1.65
CA GLY A 17 4.63 -17.46 3.06
C GLY A 17 4.43 -18.67 3.97
N SER A 18 4.29 -18.41 5.27
CA SER A 18 3.93 -19.40 6.29
C SER A 18 2.57 -19.06 6.91
N VAL A 19 1.84 -20.09 7.31
CA VAL A 19 0.52 -19.97 7.93
C VAL A 19 0.58 -20.66 9.29
N THR A 20 0.22 -19.94 10.35
CA THR A 20 -0.14 -20.52 11.65
C THR A 20 -1.67 -20.56 11.79
N GLU A 21 -2.19 -21.06 12.90
CA GLU A 21 -3.65 -21.13 13.12
C GLU A 21 -4.37 -19.78 12.93
N SER A 22 -3.72 -18.66 13.28
CA SER A 22 -4.32 -17.32 13.23
C SER A 22 -3.54 -16.30 12.40
N THR A 23 -2.31 -16.62 11.96
CA THR A 23 -1.43 -15.66 11.27
C THR A 23 -1.03 -16.16 9.89
N CYS A 24 -1.09 -15.24 8.93
CA CYS A 24 -0.59 -15.43 7.57
C CYS A 24 0.61 -14.52 7.35
N THR A 25 1.81 -15.09 7.26
CA THR A 25 3.05 -14.33 7.04
C THR A 25 3.47 -14.50 5.58
N ILE A 26 3.52 -13.42 4.82
CA ILE A 26 3.95 -13.44 3.42
C ILE A 26 5.39 -12.92 3.38
N THR A 27 6.34 -13.77 2.98
CA THR A 27 7.78 -13.45 3.00
C THR A 27 8.27 -12.87 1.68
N SER A 28 7.53 -13.09 0.59
CA SER A 28 7.84 -12.53 -0.71
C SER A 28 6.55 -12.13 -1.43
N LEU A 29 6.47 -10.87 -1.84
CA LEU A 29 5.34 -10.29 -2.54
C LEU A 29 5.76 -9.91 -3.96
N ASN A 30 4.88 -10.17 -4.92
CA ASN A 30 4.95 -9.63 -6.27
C ASN A 30 3.63 -8.90 -6.56
N THR A 31 3.54 -8.19 -7.68
CA THR A 31 2.32 -7.44 -8.07
C THR A 31 1.09 -8.34 -8.16
N TRP A 32 1.28 -9.61 -8.52
CA TRP A 32 0.26 -10.65 -8.54
C TRP A 32 -0.30 -11.02 -7.14
N SER A 33 0.43 -10.66 -6.08
CA SER A 33 -0.02 -10.87 -4.72
C SER A 33 -1.14 -9.92 -4.29
N SER A 34 -1.34 -8.81 -5.02
CA SER A 34 -2.37 -7.81 -4.73
C SER A 34 -3.78 -8.39 -4.70
N GLY A 35 -4.62 -7.82 -3.84
CA GLY A 35 -6.02 -8.22 -3.72
C GLY A 35 -6.63 -7.87 -2.38
N VAL A 36 -7.82 -8.42 -2.16
CA VAL A 36 -8.60 -8.24 -0.94
C VAL A 36 -8.31 -9.39 0.01
N PHE A 37 -7.95 -9.06 1.25
CA PHE A 37 -7.58 -10.00 2.29
C PHE A 37 -8.56 -9.91 3.46
N TRP A 38 -8.86 -11.05 4.06
CA TRP A 38 -9.68 -11.15 5.27
C TRP A 38 -9.39 -12.44 6.01
N CYS A 39 -9.77 -12.50 7.29
CA CYS A 39 -9.72 -13.71 8.10
C CYS A 39 -11.09 -14.40 8.11
N GLU A 40 -11.08 -15.72 8.09
CA GLU A 40 -12.27 -16.58 8.17
C GLU A 40 -12.09 -17.47 9.40
N SER A 41 -13.03 -17.44 10.34
CA SER A 41 -13.00 -18.29 11.54
C SER A 41 -13.51 -19.70 11.22
N GLY A 42 -13.25 -20.66 12.12
CA GLY A 42 -13.81 -22.01 12.01
C GLY A 42 -15.34 -22.05 12.10
N SER A 43 -15.98 -21.02 12.66
CA SER A 43 -17.43 -20.81 12.69
C SER A 43 -18.00 -20.20 11.40
N GLY A 44 -17.14 -19.82 10.44
CA GLY A 44 -17.56 -19.19 9.18
C GLY A 44 -17.77 -17.67 9.25
N GLU A 45 -17.31 -17.03 10.33
CA GLU A 45 -17.36 -15.57 10.46
C GLU A 45 -16.17 -14.93 9.74
N TYR A 46 -16.39 -13.71 9.22
CA TYR A 46 -15.38 -12.96 8.47
C TYR A 46 -14.94 -11.72 9.23
N SER A 47 -13.63 -11.44 9.21
CA SER A 47 -13.12 -10.13 9.62
C SER A 47 -13.54 -9.05 8.63
N ASN A 48 -13.30 -7.79 8.97
CA ASN A 48 -13.24 -6.74 7.97
C ASN A 48 -12.21 -7.11 6.89
N ALA A 49 -12.54 -6.75 5.64
CA ALA A 49 -11.65 -6.93 4.51
C ALA A 49 -10.68 -5.74 4.42
N VAL A 50 -9.45 -6.01 3.99
CA VAL A 50 -8.43 -4.99 3.69
C VAL A 50 -7.95 -5.16 2.26
N ASN A 51 -7.68 -4.05 1.57
CA ASN A 51 -7.12 -4.07 0.23
C ASN A 51 -5.59 -3.91 0.33
N ILE A 52 -4.84 -4.85 -0.25
CA ILE A 52 -3.38 -4.80 -0.27
C ILE A 52 -2.95 -4.70 -1.73
N THR A 53 -2.26 -3.61 -2.04
CA THR A 53 -1.67 -3.36 -3.36
C THR A 53 -0.17 -3.52 -3.28
N VAL A 54 0.40 -4.34 -4.16
CA VAL A 54 1.84 -4.54 -4.29
C VAL A 54 2.30 -3.89 -5.60
N ASN A 55 3.21 -2.92 -5.49
CA ASN A 55 3.82 -2.25 -6.63
C ASN A 55 5.24 -2.78 -6.86
N ASP A 56 5.66 -2.89 -8.12
CA ASP A 56 7.04 -3.23 -8.50
C ASP A 56 7.91 -2.00 -8.74
N GLY A 57 7.33 -0.80 -8.63
CA GLY A 57 8.06 0.45 -8.72
C GLY A 57 8.89 0.71 -7.46
N ASP A 58 10.01 1.39 -7.62
CA ASP A 58 10.85 1.80 -6.49
C ASP A 58 10.24 2.94 -5.67
N VAL A 59 9.33 3.71 -6.26
CA VAL A 59 8.70 4.89 -5.66
C VAL A 59 7.18 4.71 -5.68
N ILE A 60 6.55 5.02 -4.54
CA ILE A 60 5.10 5.05 -4.38
C ILE A 60 4.71 6.44 -3.88
N LEU A 61 3.74 7.05 -4.56
CA LEU A 61 3.11 8.28 -4.11
C LEU A 61 1.85 7.92 -3.33
N GLU A 62 1.83 8.28 -2.05
CA GLU A 62 0.72 8.06 -1.13
C GLU A 62 -0.09 9.34 -0.96
N SER A 63 -1.40 9.20 -1.10
CA SER A 63 -2.38 10.25 -0.86
C SER A 63 -3.25 9.92 0.35
N PRO A 64 -3.95 10.91 0.94
CA PRO A 64 -4.96 10.63 1.94
C PRO A 64 -6.00 9.61 1.45
N VAL A 65 -6.44 8.73 2.35
CA VAL A 65 -7.43 7.67 2.06
C VAL A 65 -8.81 8.26 1.78
N HIS A 66 -9.11 9.42 2.37
CA HIS A 66 -10.37 10.11 2.20
C HIS A 66 -10.23 11.25 1.19
N PRO A 67 -11.26 11.52 0.37
CA PRO A 67 -11.31 12.70 -0.47
C PRO A 67 -11.06 13.96 0.35
N VAL A 68 -10.29 14.89 -0.22
CA VAL A 68 -10.00 16.19 0.39
C VAL A 68 -11.05 17.19 -0.09
N THR A 69 -11.52 18.06 0.81
CA THR A 69 -12.48 19.12 0.47
C THR A 69 -11.74 20.35 -0.04
N GLU A 70 -12.36 21.13 -0.93
CA GLU A 70 -11.84 22.44 -1.29
C GLU A 70 -11.68 23.32 -0.03
N GLY A 71 -10.52 23.94 0.13
CA GLY A 71 -10.19 24.71 1.32
C GLY A 71 -9.54 23.91 2.45
N ASP A 72 -9.29 22.61 2.27
CA ASP A 72 -8.47 21.79 3.17
C ASP A 72 -7.05 21.61 2.62
N SER A 73 -6.06 21.52 3.51
CA SER A 73 -4.69 21.15 3.13
C SER A 73 -4.58 19.64 2.94
N LEU A 74 -3.68 19.22 2.06
CA LEU A 74 -3.37 17.80 1.86
C LEU A 74 -1.87 17.55 1.91
N THR A 75 -1.50 16.43 2.51
CA THR A 75 -0.11 15.97 2.53
C THR A 75 0.01 14.74 1.66
N LEU A 76 0.95 14.79 0.73
CA LEU A 76 1.41 13.65 -0.06
C LEU A 76 2.68 13.10 0.58
N SER A 77 2.78 11.77 0.64
CA SER A 77 3.98 11.07 1.09
C SER A 77 4.58 10.31 -0.09
N CYS A 78 5.89 10.42 -0.27
CA CYS A 78 6.66 9.69 -1.25
C CYS A 78 7.43 8.60 -0.50
N THR A 79 7.02 7.37 -0.68
CA THR A 79 7.69 6.21 -0.08
C THR A 79 8.60 5.54 -1.11
N PHE A 80 9.78 5.12 -0.64
CA PHE A 80 10.77 4.43 -1.47
C PHE A 80 10.88 2.98 -1.01
N ARG A 81 11.01 2.02 -1.92
CA ARG A 81 11.03 0.57 -1.63
C ARG A 81 12.04 0.16 -0.54
N TYR A 82 13.10 0.95 -0.35
CA TYR A 82 14.15 0.69 0.63
C TYR A 82 14.10 1.66 1.83
N GLN A 83 12.92 1.81 2.45
CA GLN A 83 12.74 2.72 3.60
C GLN A 83 13.66 2.41 4.78
N GLU A 84 14.01 1.13 4.99
CA GLU A 84 14.90 0.71 6.08
C GLU A 84 16.28 1.36 5.99
N THR A 85 16.78 1.61 4.77
CA THR A 85 18.08 2.24 4.54
C THR A 85 17.98 3.74 4.29
N ASN A 86 16.81 4.23 3.88
CA ASN A 86 16.57 5.64 3.64
C ASN A 86 15.13 6.05 4.04
N PRO A 87 14.89 6.34 5.34
CA PRO A 87 13.55 6.64 5.84
C PRO A 87 13.02 8.00 5.39
N ASN A 88 13.91 8.93 5.02
CA ASN A 88 13.57 10.28 4.58
C ASN A 88 14.12 10.50 3.15
N PRO A 89 13.53 9.87 2.13
CA PRO A 89 14.03 9.99 0.77
C PRO A 89 13.84 11.43 0.27
N LYS A 90 14.86 11.97 -0.40
CA LYS A 90 14.68 13.20 -1.19
C LYS A 90 13.72 12.91 -2.34
N ALA A 91 12.69 13.73 -2.48
CA ALA A 91 11.64 13.52 -3.46
C ALA A 91 11.35 14.81 -4.23
N ASN A 92 11.13 14.65 -5.53
CA ASN A 92 10.68 15.71 -6.42
C ASN A 92 9.22 15.41 -6.78
N PHE A 93 8.33 16.33 -6.48
CA PHE A 93 6.90 16.21 -6.75
C PHE A 93 6.57 16.92 -8.04
N TYR A 94 5.82 16.25 -8.92
CA TYR A 94 5.38 16.77 -10.20
C TYR A 94 3.86 16.72 -10.31
N LYS A 95 3.28 17.73 -10.94
CA LYS A 95 1.88 17.75 -11.36
C LYS A 95 1.85 18.03 -12.85
N ASP A 96 1.19 17.16 -13.61
CA ASP A 96 1.06 17.30 -15.08
C ASP A 96 2.41 17.46 -15.79
N GLY A 97 3.46 16.79 -15.27
CA GLY A 97 4.83 16.87 -15.79
C GLY A 97 5.62 18.11 -15.35
N VAL A 98 5.00 19.05 -14.63
CA VAL A 98 5.64 20.25 -14.10
C VAL A 98 6.09 20.02 -12.67
N LEU A 99 7.35 20.35 -12.36
CA LEU A 99 7.88 20.28 -11.00
C LEU A 99 7.15 21.29 -10.10
N ILE A 100 6.54 20.80 -9.03
CA ILE A 100 5.81 21.63 -8.06
C ILE A 100 6.61 21.84 -6.77
N LYS A 101 7.41 20.85 -6.34
CA LYS A 101 8.20 20.96 -5.11
C LYS A 101 9.35 19.95 -5.06
N ASN A 102 10.44 20.35 -4.40
CA ASN A 102 11.55 19.46 -4.03
C ASN A 102 11.58 19.37 -2.50
N GLU A 103 11.54 18.17 -1.96
CA GLU A 103 11.44 17.91 -0.53
C GLU A 103 12.53 16.96 -0.06
N THR A 104 13.07 17.20 1.13
CA THR A 104 14.13 16.36 1.71
C THR A 104 13.61 15.25 2.60
N THR A 105 12.34 15.31 2.98
CA THR A 105 11.69 14.35 3.88
C THR A 105 10.80 13.35 3.15
N GLY A 106 10.60 13.52 1.84
CA GLY A 106 9.66 12.70 1.08
C GLY A 106 8.20 13.11 1.30
N GLU A 107 7.92 14.16 2.08
CA GLU A 107 6.56 14.65 2.30
C GLU A 107 6.35 16.02 1.67
N MET A 108 5.21 16.21 1.03
CA MET A 108 4.79 17.50 0.48
C MET A 108 3.39 17.84 0.96
N THR A 109 3.26 18.94 1.70
CA THR A 109 1.96 19.55 1.97
C THR A 109 1.62 20.60 0.92
N ILE A 110 0.43 20.48 0.34
CA ILE A 110 -0.22 21.53 -0.45
C ILE A 110 -1.12 22.31 0.52
N PRO A 111 -0.78 23.56 0.85
CA PRO A 111 -1.59 24.39 1.74
C PRO A 111 -2.86 24.86 1.04
N THR A 112 -3.82 25.28 1.86
CA THR A 112 -5.03 26.01 1.47
C THR A 112 -4.72 27.35 0.84
#